data_AF-A0A401W5J7-F1
#
_entry.id   AF-A0A401W5J7-F1
#
_cell.length_a   1.000
_cell.length_b   1.000
_cell.length_c   1.000
_cell.angle_alpha   90.00
_cell.angle_beta   90.00
_cell.angle_gamma   90.00
#
_symmetry.space_group_name_H-M   'P 1'
#
loop_
_entity.id
_entity.type
_entity.pdbx_description
1 polymer ?
#
loop_
_entity_poly.entity_id
_entity_poly.type
_entity_poly.pdbx_seq_one_letter_code
_entity_poly.pdbx_strand_id
1 'polypeptide(L)'
;MTEREVTAITGPCESSAEDEVAGVRGKVLTCRGAEAFSAATFTFSNGRLAAKGQVGLGGDQARKGSMTKEKYDRLRTGMSLKEALAVAGRCEKNSDTDLAGSSATGYTCTAADGLGSASLTFADGKLVAKAQAGLE
;
A
#
# COMPACT_ATOMS: atom_id res chain seq x y z
N MET A 1 7.33 -10.55 -11.96
CA MET A 1 6.58 -11.79 -11.68
C MET A 1 5.43 -11.90 -12.65
N THR A 2 5.09 -13.10 -13.10
CA THR A 2 3.92 -13.41 -13.91
C THR A 2 2.71 -13.74 -13.02
N GLU A 3 1.52 -13.78 -13.60
CA GLU A 3 0.29 -14.20 -12.89
C GLU A 3 0.45 -15.59 -12.25
N ARG A 4 1.02 -16.56 -12.99
CA ARG A 4 1.23 -17.93 -12.48
C ARG A 4 2.16 -17.97 -11.28
N GLU A 5 3.21 -17.13 -11.28
CA GLU A 5 4.13 -17.03 -10.15
C GLU A 5 3.44 -16.42 -8.92
N VAL A 6 2.55 -15.44 -9.12
CA VAL A 6 1.79 -14.84 -8.02
C VAL A 6 0.82 -15.86 -7.43
N THR A 7 -0.01 -16.52 -8.25
CA THR A 7 -1.00 -17.49 -7.75
C THR A 7 -0.38 -18.75 -7.17
N ALA A 8 0.83 -19.13 -7.58
CA ALA A 8 1.60 -20.19 -6.94
C ALA A 8 1.99 -19.85 -5.48
N ILE A 9 2.13 -18.56 -5.15
CA ILE A 9 2.49 -18.09 -3.80
C ILE A 9 1.24 -17.80 -2.97
N THR A 10 0.26 -17.11 -3.55
CA THR A 10 -0.92 -16.62 -2.85
C THR A 10 -2.05 -17.65 -2.77
N GLY A 11 -1.98 -18.71 -3.58
CA GLY A 11 -3.13 -19.55 -3.88
C GLY A 11 -4.08 -18.89 -4.89
N PRO A 12 -5.30 -19.45 -5.05
CA PRO A 12 -6.25 -18.96 -6.03
C PRO A 12 -6.73 -17.54 -5.71
N CYS A 13 -6.75 -16.70 -6.74
CA CYS A 13 -7.24 -15.33 -6.68
C CYS A 13 -8.31 -15.13 -7.76
N GLU A 14 -9.20 -14.18 -7.53
CA GLU A 14 -10.23 -13.81 -8.50
C GLU A 14 -9.66 -12.78 -9.47
N SER A 15 -9.88 -12.98 -10.77
CA SER A 15 -9.58 -11.95 -11.77
C SER A 15 -10.67 -10.90 -11.71
N SER A 16 -10.33 -9.68 -11.33
CA SER A 16 -11.30 -8.61 -11.10
C SER A 16 -11.48 -7.69 -12.32
N ALA A 17 -10.46 -7.56 -13.17
CA ALA A 17 -10.51 -6.77 -14.40
C ALA A 17 -9.42 -7.21 -15.39
N GLU A 18 -9.72 -7.18 -16.68
CA GLU A 18 -8.76 -7.36 -17.78
C GLU A 18 -9.15 -6.41 -18.91
N ASP A 19 -8.24 -5.51 -19.27
CA ASP A 19 -8.48 -4.46 -20.25
C ASP A 19 -7.26 -4.30 -21.15
N GLU A 20 -7.49 -3.92 -22.41
CA GLU A 20 -6.42 -3.53 -23.33
C GLU A 20 -6.68 -2.10 -23.81
N VAL A 21 -5.76 -1.18 -23.50
CA VAL A 21 -5.86 0.21 -23.92
C VAL A 21 -4.57 0.59 -24.64
N ALA A 22 -4.69 1.06 -25.88
CA ALA A 22 -3.54 1.44 -26.72
C ALA A 22 -2.44 0.35 -26.81
N GLY A 23 -2.85 -0.93 -26.86
CA GLY A 23 -1.95 -2.08 -26.95
C GLY A 23 -1.27 -2.48 -25.63
N VAL A 24 -1.59 -1.81 -24.52
CA VAL A 24 -1.15 -2.22 -23.17
C VAL A 24 -2.23 -3.07 -22.54
N ARG A 25 -1.88 -4.31 -22.20
CA ARG A 25 -2.77 -5.21 -21.45
C ARG A 25 -2.62 -4.99 -19.97
N GLY A 26 -3.70 -4.55 -19.34
CA GLY A 26 -3.87 -4.47 -17.89
C GLY A 26 -4.65 -5.67 -17.39
N LYS A 27 -4.22 -6.23 -16.26
CA LYS A 27 -5.00 -7.24 -15.53
C LYS A 27 -4.87 -7.04 -14.04
N VAL A 28 -5.95 -7.21 -13.29
CA VAL A 28 -5.95 -7.12 -11.82
C VAL A 28 -6.46 -8.41 -11.22
N LEU A 29 -5.68 -8.97 -10.30
CA LEU A 29 -6.11 -10.08 -9.44
C LEU A 29 -6.42 -9.56 -8.05
N THR A 30 -7.49 -10.07 -7.44
CA THR A 30 -7.82 -9.85 -6.03
C THR A 30 -7.78 -11.17 -5.28
N CYS A 31 -6.95 -11.22 -4.24
CA CYS A 31 -6.77 -12.38 -3.38
C CYS A 31 -7.34 -12.05 -2.00
N ARG A 32 -8.37 -12.76 -1.54
CA ARG A 32 -8.92 -12.56 -0.19
C ARG A 32 -7.93 -13.09 0.84
N GLY A 33 -7.72 -12.32 1.90
CA GLY A 33 -6.96 -12.76 3.07
C GLY A 33 -7.81 -13.58 4.03
N ALA A 34 -7.20 -13.98 5.15
CA ALA A 34 -7.85 -14.82 6.16
C ALA A 34 -8.95 -14.09 6.95
N GLU A 35 -8.84 -12.76 7.10
CA GLU A 35 -9.88 -11.95 7.76
C GLU A 35 -10.92 -11.45 6.76
N ALA A 36 -12.17 -11.28 7.22
CA ALA A 36 -13.34 -10.97 6.39
C ALA A 36 -13.19 -9.73 5.48
N PHE A 37 -12.39 -8.74 5.89
CA PHE A 37 -12.16 -7.49 5.16
C PHE A 37 -10.74 -7.36 4.61
N SER A 38 -9.95 -8.43 4.69
CA SER A 38 -8.56 -8.41 4.26
C SER A 38 -8.42 -8.89 2.81
N ALA A 39 -7.60 -8.19 2.03
CA ALA A 39 -7.36 -8.54 0.63
C ALA A 39 -6.02 -7.99 0.14
N ALA A 40 -5.43 -8.68 -0.84
CA ALA A 40 -4.36 -8.17 -1.69
C ALA A 40 -4.88 -7.98 -3.12
N THR A 41 -4.38 -6.95 -3.79
CA THR A 41 -4.57 -6.75 -5.22
C THR A 41 -3.23 -6.78 -5.94
N PHE A 42 -3.21 -7.37 -7.13
CA PHE A 42 -2.02 -7.49 -7.96
C PHE A 42 -2.35 -7.00 -9.37
N THR A 43 -1.71 -5.90 -9.78
CA THR A 43 -1.89 -5.31 -11.11
C THR A 43 -0.75 -5.73 -12.02
N PHE A 44 -1.09 -6.30 -13.16
CA PHE A 44 -0.18 -6.71 -14.20
C PHE A 44 -0.28 -5.76 -15.39
N SER A 45 0.87 -5.41 -15.94
CA SER A 45 1.00 -4.69 -17.20
C SER A 45 1.83 -5.55 -18.15
N ASN A 46 1.29 -5.86 -19.33
CA ASN A 46 1.95 -6.69 -20.35
C ASN A 46 2.48 -8.03 -19.76
N GLY A 47 1.65 -8.67 -18.92
CA GLY A 47 1.95 -9.97 -18.31
C GLY A 47 2.96 -9.94 -17.15
N ARG A 48 3.43 -8.76 -16.73
CA ARG A 48 4.34 -8.60 -15.60
C ARG A 48 3.68 -7.81 -14.47
N LEU A 49 3.90 -8.26 -13.24
CA LEU A 49 3.44 -7.58 -12.04
C LEU A 49 4.06 -6.18 -11.97
N ALA A 50 3.20 -5.17 -11.92
CA ALA A 50 3.56 -3.75 -11.92
C ALA A 50 3.14 -3.05 -10.61
N ALA A 51 2.07 -3.53 -9.96
CA ALA A 51 1.64 -2.97 -8.69
C ALA A 51 1.09 -4.04 -7.74
N LYS A 52 1.24 -3.77 -6.45
CA LYS A 52 0.62 -4.51 -5.35
C LYS A 52 -0.16 -3.51 -4.50
N GLY A 53 -1.36 -3.89 -4.10
CA GLY A 53 -2.15 -3.18 -3.11
C GLY A 53 -2.59 -4.16 -2.03
N GLN A 54 -2.85 -3.66 -0.83
CA GLN A 54 -3.40 -4.48 0.25
C GLN A 54 -4.15 -3.66 1.28
N VAL A 55 -5.10 -4.33 1.90
CA VAL A 55 -5.86 -3.81 3.04
C VAL A 55 -6.04 -4.91 4.07
N GLY A 56 -5.82 -4.57 5.34
CA GLY A 56 -6.16 -5.42 6.48
C GLY A 56 -5.36 -6.72 6.60
N LEU A 57 -4.32 -6.94 5.80
CA LEU A 57 -3.49 -8.15 5.87
C LEU A 57 -2.54 -8.14 7.08
N GLY A 58 -2.24 -6.98 7.65
CA GLY A 58 -1.49 -6.86 8.89
C GLY A 58 -2.27 -7.23 10.17
N GLY A 59 -3.58 -7.51 10.06
CA GLY A 59 -4.46 -7.87 11.17
C GLY A 59 -4.60 -6.78 12.25
N ASP A 60 -5.10 -7.16 13.42
CA ASP A 60 -5.39 -6.22 14.53
C ASP A 60 -4.16 -5.44 15.02
N GLN A 61 -2.97 -6.03 14.95
CA GLN A 61 -1.74 -5.39 15.43
C GLN A 61 -1.24 -4.28 14.49
N ALA A 62 -1.59 -4.34 13.20
CA ALA A 62 -1.34 -3.26 12.26
C ALA A 62 -2.34 -2.09 12.44
N ARG A 63 -3.54 -2.38 12.93
CA ARG A 63 -4.59 -1.38 13.23
C ARG A 63 -4.31 -0.57 14.50
N LYS A 64 -3.51 -1.10 15.44
CA LYS A 64 -3.10 -0.42 16.68
C LYS A 64 -1.82 0.37 16.47
N GLY A 65 -1.95 1.52 15.82
CA GLY A 65 -0.83 2.42 15.56
C GLY A 65 -0.59 3.40 16.71
N SER A 66 0.18 4.45 16.43
CA SER A 66 0.44 5.52 17.40
C SER A 66 0.50 6.90 16.74
N MET A 67 -0.07 7.03 15.54
CA MET A 67 -0.09 8.28 14.82
C MET A 67 -0.95 9.30 15.59
N THR A 68 -0.47 10.54 15.66
CA THR A 68 -1.20 11.69 16.23
C THR A 68 -1.08 12.87 15.29
N LYS A 69 -1.88 13.91 15.48
CA LYS A 69 -1.76 15.12 14.68
C LYS A 69 -0.37 15.78 14.81
N GLU A 70 0.23 15.79 15.99
CA GLU A 70 1.57 16.39 16.17
C GLU A 70 2.68 15.58 15.49
N LYS A 71 2.55 14.24 15.45
CA LYS A 71 3.46 13.40 14.66
C LYS A 71 3.26 13.67 13.17
N TYR A 72 2.02 13.73 12.71
CA TYR A 72 1.71 14.05 11.32
C TYR A 72 2.32 15.40 10.92
N ASP A 73 2.10 16.47 11.70
CA ASP A 73 2.58 17.82 11.39
C ASP A 73 4.12 17.92 11.34
N ARG A 74 4.83 17.02 12.03
CA ARG A 74 6.30 16.91 11.96
C ARG A 74 6.82 16.25 10.68
N LEU A 75 5.99 15.47 9.99
CA LEU A 75 6.37 14.84 8.71
C LEU A 75 6.46 15.89 7.59
N ARG A 76 7.55 15.83 6.83
CA ARG A 76 7.85 16.78 5.73
C ARG A 76 8.22 16.03 4.47
N THR A 77 7.88 16.60 3.32
CA THR A 77 8.36 16.08 2.03
C THR A 77 9.89 16.06 2.00
N GLY A 78 10.46 15.08 1.28
CA GLY A 78 11.91 14.85 1.20
C GLY A 78 12.52 14.04 2.35
N MET A 79 11.76 13.74 3.42
CA MET A 79 12.19 12.77 4.44
C MET A 79 12.38 11.38 3.81
N SER A 80 13.40 10.66 4.23
CA SER A 80 13.52 9.24 3.91
C SER A 80 12.43 8.42 4.59
N LEU A 81 12.17 7.21 4.07
CA LEU A 81 11.26 6.26 4.71
C LEU A 81 11.61 6.03 6.19
N LYS A 82 12.90 5.83 6.50
CA LYS A 82 13.35 5.59 7.88
C LYS A 82 13.05 6.76 8.82
N GLU A 83 13.32 7.99 8.38
CA GLU A 83 13.06 9.19 9.16
C GLU A 83 11.55 9.40 9.38
N ALA A 84 10.76 9.24 8.32
CA ALA A 84 9.31 9.40 8.40
C ALA A 84 8.69 8.35 9.35
N LEU A 85 9.10 7.07 9.26
CA LEU A 85 8.61 6.02 10.15
C LEU A 85 9.06 6.20 11.60
N ALA A 86 10.24 6.78 11.84
CA ALA A 86 10.68 7.11 13.19
C ALA A 86 9.79 8.17 13.86
N VAL A 87 9.23 9.11 13.07
CA VAL A 87 8.26 10.11 13.56
C VAL A 87 6.86 9.51 13.69
N ALA A 88 6.40 8.80 12.65
CA ALA A 88 5.05 8.27 12.53
C ALA A 88 4.76 7.12 13.51
N GLY A 89 5.79 6.33 13.83
CA GLY A 89 5.65 5.06 14.53
C GLY A 89 5.27 3.93 13.58
N ARG A 90 4.44 3.00 14.07
CA ARG A 90 4.02 1.84 13.28
C ARG A 90 3.08 2.26 12.14
N CYS A 91 3.41 1.82 10.93
CA CYS A 91 2.59 1.98 9.74
C CYS A 91 2.55 0.66 8.96
N GLU A 92 1.47 0.44 8.23
CA GLU A 92 1.30 -0.68 7.32
C GLU A 92 1.58 -0.22 5.89
N LYS A 93 2.42 -0.96 5.15
CA LYS A 93 2.54 -0.75 3.70
C LYS A 93 1.23 -1.14 3.05
N ASN A 94 0.61 -0.25 2.29
CA ASN A 94 -0.69 -0.52 1.66
C ASN A 94 -0.60 -0.59 0.12
N SER A 95 0.47 -0.05 -0.47
CA SER A 95 0.72 -0.14 -1.89
C SER A 95 2.22 -0.17 -2.21
N ASP A 96 2.55 -0.82 -3.31
CA ASP A 96 3.91 -0.95 -3.82
C ASP A 96 3.84 -1.03 -5.35
N THR A 97 4.35 -0.01 -6.03
CA THR A 97 4.23 0.16 -7.47
C THR A 97 5.62 0.31 -8.06
N ASP A 98 5.88 -0.43 -9.13
CA ASP A 98 7.07 -0.28 -9.97
C ASP A 98 6.64 -0.33 -11.43
N LEU A 99 6.58 0.83 -12.06
CA LEU A 99 6.14 0.99 -13.43
C LEU A 99 7.09 1.90 -14.20
N ALA A 100 7.67 1.36 -15.27
CA ALA A 100 8.48 2.12 -16.23
C ALA A 100 9.62 2.95 -15.61
N GLY A 101 10.26 2.44 -14.56
CA GLY A 101 11.37 3.12 -13.87
C GLY A 101 10.93 4.15 -12.83
N SER A 102 9.62 4.31 -12.60
CA SER A 102 9.08 5.05 -11.47
C SER A 102 8.55 4.09 -10.42
N SER A 103 9.05 4.22 -9.20
CA SER A 103 8.58 3.44 -8.05
C SER A 103 7.87 4.33 -7.04
N ALA A 104 6.79 3.82 -6.48
CA ALA A 104 6.08 4.48 -5.40
C ALA A 104 5.60 3.47 -4.37
N THR A 105 5.64 3.86 -3.10
CA THR A 105 5.19 3.02 -1.99
C THR A 105 4.26 3.82 -1.09
N GLY A 106 3.09 3.26 -0.80
CA GLY A 106 2.12 3.84 0.10
C GLY A 106 2.16 3.18 1.49
N TYR A 107 1.96 3.99 2.52
CA TYR A 107 1.80 3.54 3.90
C TYR A 107 0.57 4.17 4.54
N THR A 108 -0.13 3.38 5.37
CA THR A 108 -1.15 3.87 6.29
C THR A 108 -0.63 3.79 7.72
N CYS A 109 -0.70 4.88 8.46
CA CYS A 109 -0.30 4.97 9.86
C CYS A 109 -1.54 5.30 10.71
N THR A 110 -2.03 4.35 11.48
CA THR A 110 -3.26 4.50 12.26
C THR A 110 -2.97 5.14 13.62
N ALA A 111 -3.96 5.86 14.17
CA ALA A 111 -3.97 6.29 15.56
C ALA A 111 -4.14 5.09 16.51
N ALA A 112 -3.92 5.33 17.80
CA ALA A 112 -4.00 4.26 18.81
C ALA A 112 -5.44 3.75 19.01
N ASP A 113 -6.43 4.61 18.82
CA ASP A 113 -7.86 4.30 18.93
C ASP A 113 -8.44 3.65 17.66
N GLY A 114 -7.68 3.63 16.56
CA GLY A 114 -8.12 3.11 15.27
C GLY A 114 -9.01 4.07 14.45
N LEU A 115 -9.36 5.24 14.97
CA LEU A 115 -10.32 6.16 14.34
C LEU A 115 -9.64 7.18 13.42
N GLY A 116 -8.41 7.58 13.75
CA GLY A 116 -7.58 8.46 12.94
C GLY A 116 -6.54 7.72 12.12
N SER A 117 -6.15 8.27 10.97
CA SER A 117 -5.02 7.75 10.18
C SER A 117 -4.32 8.80 9.33
N ALA A 118 -3.06 8.52 8.99
CA ALA A 118 -2.31 9.22 7.96
C ALA A 118 -1.98 8.29 6.80
N SER A 119 -2.08 8.80 5.58
CA SER A 119 -1.57 8.16 4.37
C SER A 119 -0.30 8.84 3.92
N LEU A 120 0.77 8.08 3.69
CA LEU A 120 2.08 8.57 3.28
C LEU A 120 2.48 7.92 1.96
N THR A 121 2.92 8.73 0.99
CA THR A 121 3.40 8.24 -0.31
C THR A 121 4.87 8.57 -0.46
N PHE A 122 5.66 7.54 -0.73
CA PHE A 122 7.08 7.66 -1.00
C PHE A 122 7.34 7.39 -2.48
N ALA A 123 8.20 8.19 -3.10
CA ALA A 123 8.76 7.93 -4.43
C ALA A 123 10.28 8.12 -4.34
N ASP A 124 11.04 7.25 -5.01
CA ASP A 124 12.51 7.25 -4.96
C ASP A 124 13.06 7.28 -3.51
N GLY A 125 12.37 6.57 -2.60
CA GLY A 125 12.72 6.47 -1.18
C GLY A 125 12.44 7.72 -0.35
N LYS A 126 11.79 8.75 -0.91
CA LYS A 126 11.49 10.03 -0.27
C LYS A 126 10.00 10.26 -0.12
N LEU A 127 9.58 10.84 1.00
CA LEU A 127 8.19 11.25 1.22
C LEU A 127 7.83 12.36 0.22
N VAL A 128 6.87 12.11 -0.66
CA VAL A 128 6.44 13.07 -1.68
C VAL A 128 5.04 13.59 -1.42
N ALA A 129 4.18 12.82 -0.75
CA ALA A 129 2.84 13.23 -0.38
C ALA A 129 2.42 12.67 0.98
N LYS A 130 1.56 13.42 1.66
CA LYS A 130 0.93 13.03 2.93
C LYS A 130 -0.50 13.55 3.00
N ALA A 131 -1.40 12.75 3.55
CA ALA A 131 -2.78 13.12 3.85
C ALA A 131 -3.17 12.53 5.21
N GLN A 132 -4.18 13.10 5.86
CA GLN A 132 -4.72 12.58 7.11
C GLN A 132 -6.23 12.67 7.15
N ALA A 133 -6.84 11.81 7.96
CA ALA A 133 -8.24 11.89 8.34
C ALA A 133 -8.39 11.50 9.81
N GLY A 134 -9.19 12.27 10.56
CA GLY A 134 -9.57 11.94 11.94
C GLY A 134 -8.42 11.92 12.96
N LEU A 135 -7.25 12.51 12.66
CA LEU A 135 -6.19 12.66 13.65
C LEU A 135 -6.46 13.88 14.54
N GLU A 136 -6.37 13.65 15.85
CA GLU A 136 -6.33 14.70 16.89
C GLU A 136 -4.91 14.91 17.42
#